data_AF-A0A921KEV4-F1
#
_entry.id   AF-A0A921KEV4-F1
#
_cell.length_a   1.000
_cell.length_b   1.000
_cell.length_c   1.000
_cell.angle_alpha   90.00
_cell.angle_beta   90.00
_cell.angle_gamma   90.00
#
_symmetry.space_group_name_H-M   'P 1'
#
loop_
_entity.id
_entity.type
_entity.pdbx_description
1 polymer ?
#
loop_
_entity_poly.entity_id
_entity_poly.type
_entity_poly.pdbx_seq_one_letter_code
_entity_poly.pdbx_strand_id
1 'polypeptide(L)' 'WDNAPQESFFGHFKDETTIKDCETLEEVKREIKSYMTYYNHYRDQWNLKKLPPVKYRQQLQQVA' A
#
# COMPACT_ATOMS: atom_id res chain seq x y z
N TRP A 1 -19.69 5.97 1.80
CA TRP A 1 -18.53 5.24 1.28
C TRP A 1 -17.31 5.93 1.86
N ASP A 2 -16.42 5.20 2.54
CA ASP A 2 -15.21 5.77 3.15
C ASP A 2 -14.04 5.64 2.17
N ASN A 3 -13.55 6.78 1.67
CA ASN A 3 -12.45 6.85 0.70
C ASN A 3 -11.06 6.92 1.37
N ALA A 4 -11.01 7.05 2.70
CA ALA A 4 -9.77 7.28 3.42
C ALA A 4 -8.67 6.22 3.14
N PRO A 5 -8.97 4.92 2.98
CA PRO A 5 -7.94 3.94 2.63
C PRO A 5 -7.32 4.16 1.25
N GLN A 6 -8.12 4.61 0.27
CA GLN A 6 -7.65 4.89 -1.09
C GLN A 6 -6.81 6.17 -1.12
N GLU A 7 -7.27 7.23 -0.45
CA GLU A 7 -6.53 8.48 -0.33
C GLU A 7 -5.18 8.26 0.38
N SER A 8 -5.16 7.48 1.45
CA SER A 8 -3.92 7.12 2.14
C SER A 8 -2.96 6.35 1.23
N PHE A 9 -3.46 5.37 0.47
CA PHE A 9 -2.62 4.63 -0.49
C PHE A 9 -2.03 5.56 -1.54
N PHE A 10 -2.85 6.37 -2.21
CA PHE A 10 -2.39 7.24 -3.30
C PHE A 10 -1.54 8.42 -2.83
N GLY A 11 -1.74 8.92 -1.60
CA GLY A 11 -0.88 9.91 -0.98
C GLY A 11 0.54 9.37 -0.83
N HIS A 12 0.67 8.23 -0.14
CA HIS A 12 1.97 7.61 0.06
C HIS A 12 2.61 7.12 -1.24
N PHE A 13 1.82 6.53 -2.15
CA PHE A 13 2.32 6.05 -3.43
C PHE A 13 3.01 7.15 -4.25
N LYS A 14 2.48 8.38 -4.24
CA LYS A 14 3.09 9.50 -4.98
C LYS A 14 4.40 9.98 -4.36
N ASP A 15 4.52 9.89 -3.03
CA ASP A 15 5.70 10.36 -2.30
C ASP A 15 6.81 9.30 -2.22
N GLU A 16 6.44 8.02 -2.19
CA GLU A 16 7.34 6.91 -1.88
C GLU A 16 7.80 6.12 -3.12
N THR A 17 7.19 6.32 -4.31
CA THR A 17 7.59 5.62 -5.55
C THR A 17 8.44 6.48 -6.50
N THR A 18 9.32 5.85 -7.26
CA THR A 18 10.21 6.51 -8.22
C THR A 18 9.79 6.26 -9.67
N ILE A 19 8.48 6.36 -9.94
CA ILE A 19 7.90 6.07 -11.27
C ILE A 19 8.48 6.98 -12.37
N LYS A 20 8.96 8.17 -12.00
CA LYS A 20 9.58 9.13 -12.94
C LYS A 20 10.85 8.60 -13.58
N ASP A 21 11.51 7.61 -12.95
CA ASP A 21 12.75 7.02 -13.44
C ASP A 21 12.49 5.81 -14.35
N CYS A 22 11.24 5.40 -14.53
CA CYS A 22 10.87 4.32 -15.44
C CYS A 22 10.87 4.80 -16.89
N GLU A 23 11.50 4.05 -17.79
CA GLU A 23 11.59 4.37 -19.22
C GLU A 23 10.55 3.60 -20.04
N THR A 24 10.03 2.49 -19.50
CA THR A 24 9.09 1.61 -20.18
C THR A 24 7.80 1.39 -19.39
N LEU A 25 6.72 1.07 -20.09
CA LEU A 25 5.45 0.69 -19.46
C LEU A 25 5.60 -0.53 -18.52
N GLU A 26 6.47 -1.48 -18.88
CA GLU A 26 6.72 -2.67 -18.06
C GLU A 26 7.42 -2.33 -16.74
N GLU A 27 8.33 -1.37 -16.74
CA GLU A 27 8.95 -0.84 -15.51
C GLU A 27 7.93 -0.12 -14.64
N VAL A 28 7.05 0.70 -15.22
CA VAL A 28 5.95 1.35 -14.48
C VAL A 28 5.06 0.29 -13.81
N LYS A 29 4.63 -0.74 -14.56
CA LYS A 29 3.82 -1.83 -13.99
C LYS A 29 4.55 -2.56 -12.87
N ARG A 30 5.85 -2.83 -13.04
CA ARG A 30 6.69 -3.50 -12.02
C ARG A 30 6.77 -2.66 -10.75
N GLU A 31 7.03 -1.36 -10.88
CA GLU A 31 7.14 -0.44 -9.75
C GLU A 31 5.83 -0.34 -8.98
N ILE A 32 4.71 -0.16 -9.70
CA ILE A 32 3.36 -0.15 -9.09
C ILE A 32 3.10 -1.44 -8.33
N LYS A 33 3.37 -2.60 -8.94
CA LYS A 33 3.14 -3.91 -8.32
C LYS A 33 4.02 -4.09 -7.08
N SER A 34 5.28 -3.71 -7.16
CA SER A 34 6.23 -3.75 -6.04
C SER A 34 5.73 -2.93 -4.87
N TYR A 35 5.34 -1.67 -5.13
CA TYR A 35 4.83 -0.78 -4.10
C TYR A 35 3.51 -1.26 -3.51
N MET A 36 2.58 -1.76 -4.33
CA MET A 36 1.33 -2.36 -3.84
C MET A 36 1.60 -3.52 -2.88
N THR A 37 2.57 -4.38 -3.18
CA THR A 37 2.97 -5.46 -2.28
C THR A 37 3.58 -4.91 -1.00
N TYR A 38 4.50 -3.94 -1.10
CA TYR A 38 5.09 -3.25 0.05
C TYR A 38 4.03 -2.66 0.99
N TYR A 39 3.16 -1.81 0.45
CA TYR A 39 2.13 -1.11 1.20
C TYR A 39 1.18 -2.06 1.93
N ASN A 40 0.73 -3.13 1.27
CA ASN A 40 -0.27 -4.03 1.83
C ASN A 40 0.29 -5.05 2.83
N HIS A 41 1.55 -5.48 2.66
CA HIS A 41 2.13 -6.58 3.43
C HIS A 41 3.20 -6.17 4.44
N TYR A 42 3.85 -5.02 4.24
CA TYR A 42 5.06 -4.65 4.98
C TYR A 42 5.03 -3.26 5.58
N ARG A 43 4.25 -2.32 5.02
CA ARG A 43 4.18 -0.95 5.53
C ARG A 43 3.29 -0.85 6.77
N ASP A 44 3.89 -0.58 7.92
CA ASP A 44 3.15 -0.35 9.16
C ASP A 44 2.37 0.97 9.12
N GLN A 45 1.13 0.93 9.58
CA GLN A 45 0.27 2.12 9.62
C GLN A 45 -0.15 2.44 11.04
N TRP A 46 0.06 3.68 11.47
CA TRP A 46 -0.31 4.17 12.80
C TRP A 46 -1.79 3.88 13.13
N ASN A 47 -2.67 4.15 12.17
CA ASN A 47 -4.11 3.96 12.33
C ASN A 47 -4.53 2.48 12.34
N LEU A 48 -3.63 1.54 11.99
CA LEU A 48 -3.85 0.10 11.99
C LEU A 48 -3.05 -0.61 13.08
N LYS A 49 -2.88 0.03 14.24
CA LYS A 49 -2.08 -0.51 15.37
C LYS A 49 -0.64 -0.88 14.97
N LYS A 50 -0.05 -0.11 14.03
CA LYS A 50 1.27 -0.37 13.44
C LYS A 50 1.35 -1.74 12.76
N LEU A 51 0.28 -2.13 12.08
CA LEU A 51 0.26 -3.33 11.25
C LEU A 51 0.07 -2.95 9.78
N PRO A 52 0.59 -3.76 8.85
CA PRO A 52 0.23 -3.68 7.45
C PRO A 52 -1.25 -4.05 7.24
N PRO A 53 -1.91 -3.48 6.22
CA PRO A 53 -3.33 -3.72 5.92
C PRO A 53 -3.75 -5.19 5.90
N VAL A 54 -2.92 -6.07 5.32
CA VAL A 54 -3.23 -7.51 5.24
C VAL A 54 -3.21 -8.16 6.63
N LYS A 55 -2.20 -7.86 7.45
CA LYS A 55 -2.12 -8.41 8.81
C LYS A 55 -3.26 -7.89 9.69
N TYR A 56 -3.58 -6.61 9.58
CA TYR A 56 -4.71 -6.02 10.30
C TYR A 56 -6.03 -6.70 9.93
N ARG A 57 -6.28 -6.95 8.63
CA ARG A 57 -7.47 -7.68 8.16
C ARG A 57 -7.53 -9.09 8.73
N GLN A 58 -6.43 -9.83 8.72
CA GLN A 58 -6.37 -11.20 9.25
C GLN A 58 -6.71 -11.24 10.74
N GLN A 59 -6.23 -10.28 11.53
CA GLN A 59 -6.59 -10.20 12.95
C GLN A 59 -8.09 -9.96 13.16
N LEU A 60 -8.70 -9.06 12.38
CA LEU A 60 -10.14 -8.80 12.48
C LEU A 60 -10.97 -10.04 12.13
N GLN A 61 -10.52 -10.85 11.17
CA GLN A 61 -11.19 -12.09 10.77
C GLN A 61 -11.04 -13.22 11.80
N GLN A 62 -10.00 -13.21 12.63
CA GLN A 62 -9.80 -14.19 13.70
C GLN A 62 -10.59 -13.84 14.98
N VAL A 63 -11.04 -12.58 15.10
CA VAL A 63 -11.79 -12.07 16.26
C VAL A 63 -13.30 -12.06 16.00
N ALA A 64 -13.72 -12.24 14.75
CA ALA A 64 -15.11 -12.40 14.32
C ALA A 64 -15.55 -13.87 14.40
#